data_AF-A0A7Z9S2U3-F1
#
_entry.id   AF-A0A7Z9S2U3-F1
#
_cell.length_a   1.000
_cell.length_b   1.000
_cell.length_c   1.000
_cell.angle_alpha   90.00
_cell.angle_beta   90.00
_cell.angle_gamma   90.00
#
_symmetry.space_group_name_H-M   'P 1'
#
loop_
_entity.id
_entity.type
_entity.pdbx_description
1 polymer ?
#
loop_
_entity_poly.entity_id
_entity_poly.type
_entity_poly.pdbx_seq_one_letter_code
_entity_poly.pdbx_strand_id
1 'polypeptide(L)' 'MYESFVAGIGLALRVDTYLYISVGLFLGMFVGALPGFTTLMAMAILLPVSFFLDPLLGI' A
#
# COMPACT_ATOMS: atom_id res chain seq x y z
N MET A 1 -20.06 -18.05 -9.88
CA MET A 1 -20.36 -16.84 -9.07
C MET A 1 -20.04 -17.06 -7.59
N TYR A 2 -20.58 -18.09 -6.92
CA TYR A 2 -20.29 -18.35 -5.51
C TYR A 2 -18.80 -18.61 -5.23
N GLU A 3 -18.14 -19.44 -6.05
CA GLU A 3 -16.69 -19.71 -5.92
C GLU A 3 -15.82 -18.46 -6.08
N SER A 4 -16.18 -17.57 -6.99
CA SER A 4 -15.48 -16.30 -7.22
C SER A 4 -15.57 -15.39 -5.98
N PHE A 5 -16.68 -15.43 -5.26
CA PHE A 5 -16.87 -14.66 -4.03
C PHE A 5 -16.01 -15.20 -2.89
N VAL A 6 -15.97 -16.54 -2.74
CA VAL A 6 -15.11 -17.21 -1.74
C VAL A 6 -13.63 -16.97 -2.02
N ALA A 7 -13.22 -17.04 -3.29
CA ALA A 7 -11.86 -16.70 -3.71
C ALA A 7 -11.50 -15.22 -3.44
N GLY A 8 -12.44 -14.30 -3.68
CA GLY A 8 -12.26 -12.87 -3.39
C GLY A 8 -12.05 -12.58 -1.90
N ILE A 9 -12.79 -13.25 -1.01
CA ILE A 9 -12.58 -13.15 0.44
C ILE A 9 -11.19 -13.68 0.83
N GLY A 10 -10.76 -14.79 0.24
CA GLY A 10 -9.42 -15.34 0.45
C GLY A 10 -8.30 -14.37 0.04
N LEU A 11 -8.49 -13.63 -1.06
CA LEU A 11 -7.58 -12.58 -1.51
C LEU A 11 -7.58 -11.35 -0.59
N ALA A 12 -8.76 -10.92 -0.12
CA ALA A 12 -8.90 -9.78 0.78
C ALA A 12 -8.26 -10.01 2.16
N LEU A 13 -8.30 -11.25 2.65
CA LEU A 13 -7.75 -11.64 3.95
C LEU A 13 -6.27 -12.05 3.91
N ARG A 14 -5.56 -11.79 2.80
CA ARG A 14 -4.13 -12.10 2.70
C ARG A 14 -3.33 -11.24 3.68
N VAL A 15 -2.53 -11.91 4.50
CA VAL A 15 -1.64 -11.28 5.48
C VAL A 15 -0.61 -10.37 4.78
N ASP A 16 -0.14 -10.78 3.61
CA ASP A 16 0.77 -9.98 2.77
C ASP A 16 0.19 -8.59 2.50
N THR A 17 -1.09 -8.53 2.14
CA THR A 17 -1.80 -7.28 1.81
C THR A 17 -1.81 -6.33 3.00
N TYR A 18 -2.17 -6.83 4.18
CA TYR A 18 -2.16 -6.01 5.40
C TYR A 18 -0.77 -5.53 5.78
N LEU A 19 0.27 -6.33 5.53
CA LEU A 19 1.65 -5.96 5.82
C LEU A 19 2.10 -4.81 4.91
N TYR A 20 1.86 -4.92 3.60
CA TYR A 20 2.17 -3.85 2.65
C TYR A 20 1.38 -2.56 2.93
N ILE A 21 0.09 -2.67 3.26
CA ILE A 21 -0.73 -1.52 3.66
C ILE A 21 -0.16 -0.85 4.91
N SER A 22 0.19 -1.64 5.93
CA SER A 22 0.73 -1.11 7.19
C SER A 22 2.06 -0.39 6.99
N VAL A 23 2.95 -0.97 6.18
CA VAL A 23 4.24 -0.35 5.85
C VAL A 23 4.06 0.92 5.02
N GLY A 24 3.20 0.88 3.99
CA GLY A 24 2.90 2.04 3.15
C GLY A 24 2.29 3.19 3.96
N LEU A 25 1.35 2.88 4.84
CA LEU A 25 0.74 3.84 5.75
C LEU A 25 1.77 4.44 6.71
N PHE A 26 2.60 3.60 7.34
CA PHE A 26 3.65 4.05 8.24
C PHE A 26 4.63 4.99 7.54
N LEU A 27 5.12 4.62 6.35
CA LEU A 27 6.04 5.45 5.57
C LEU A 27 5.40 6.77 5.13
N GLY A 28 4.13 6.73 4.68
CA GLY A 28 3.39 7.94 4.32
C GLY A 28 3.21 8.89 5.49
N MET A 29 2.82 8.37 6.66
CA MET A 29 2.69 9.15 7.89
C MET A 29 4.03 9.68 8.39
N PHE A 30 5.07 8.85 8.35
CA PHE A 30 6.43 9.22 8.78
C PHE A 30 6.96 10.38 7.94
N VAL A 31 6.90 10.27 6.62
CA VAL A 31 7.37 11.31 5.71
C VAL A 31 6.49 12.56 5.80
N GLY A 32 5.17 12.41 5.95
CA GLY A 32 4.24 13.52 6.10
C GLY A 32 4.37 14.29 7.42
N ALA A 33 4.89 13.66 8.47
CA ALA A 33 5.08 14.29 9.78
C ALA A 33 6.40 15.08 9.89
N LEU A 34 7.34 14.92 8.96
CA LEU A 34 8.65 15.59 9.00
C LEU A 34 8.54 17.07 8.53
N PRO A 35 8.88 18.05 9.39
CA PRO A 35 8.86 19.45 9.00
C PRO A 35 9.91 19.74 7.93
N GLY A 36 9.53 20.46 6.88
CA GLY A 36 10.40 20.76 5.73
C GLY A 36 10.39 19.69 4.63
N PHE A 37 9.70 18.56 4.82
CA PHE A 37 9.47 17.58 3.75
C PHE A 37 8.22 17.96 2.97
N THR A 38 8.40 18.59 1.81
CA THR A 38 7.26 18.97 0.96
C THR A 38 6.62 17.72 0.34
N THR A 39 5.35 17.85 -0.07
CA THR A 39 4.60 16.78 -0.73
C THR A 39 5.34 16.20 -1.95
N LEU A 40 6.10 17.02 -2.67
CA LEU A 40 6.87 16.59 -3.85
C LEU A 40 8.01 15.64 -3.48
N MET A 41 8.76 15.93 -2.42
CA MET A 41 9.85 15.06 -1.97
C MET A 41 9.31 13.75 -1.39
N ALA A 42 8.19 13.81 -0.67
CA ALA A 42 7.51 12.61 -0.18
C ALA A 42 7.08 11.68 -1.32
N MET A 43 6.42 12.25 -2.32
CA MET A 43 5.99 11.52 -3.52
C MET A 43 7.19 10.95 -4.28
N ALA A 44 8.29 11.69 -4.42
CA ALA A 44 9.48 11.23 -5.12
C ALA A 44 10.12 9.99 -4.49
N ILE A 45 10.08 9.86 -3.15
CA ILE A 45 10.64 8.71 -2.43
C ILE A 45 9.67 7.52 -2.41
N LEU A 46 8.37 7.78 -2.29
CA LEU A 46 7.36 6.73 -2.13
C LEU A 46 6.86 6.16 -3.47
N LEU A 47 6.83 6.95 -4.55
CA LEU A 47 6.39 6.47 -5.88
C LEU A 47 7.13 5.23 -6.39
N PRO A 48 8.47 5.15 -6.31
CA PRO A 48 9.19 3.96 -6.73
C PRO A 48 8.70 2.71 -6.00
N VAL A 49 8.49 2.81 -4.68
CA VAL A 49 7.98 1.70 -3.86
C VAL A 49 6.60 1.25 -4.34
N SER A 50 5.71 2.19 -4.65
CA SER A 50 4.38 1.88 -5.16
C SER A 50 4.39 1.11 -6.48
N PHE A 51 5.36 1.34 -7.37
CA PHE A 51 5.47 0.61 -8.65
C PHE A 51 6.01 -0.82 -8.50
N PHE A 52 6.63 -1.16 -7.38
CA PHE A 52 7.08 -2.53 -7.09
C PHE A 52 6.01 -3.38 -6.40
N LEU A 53 4.89 -2.79 -5.98
CA LEU A 53 3.79 -3.53 -5.36
C LEU A 53 2.97 -4.26 -6.44
N ASP A 54 2.52 -5.46 -6.10
CA ASP A 54 1.60 -6.23 -6.95
C ASP A 54 0.32 -5.41 -7.19
N PRO A 55 -0.12 -5.17 -8.44
CA PRO A 55 -1.32 -4.40 -8.73
C PRO A 55 -2.58 -4.96 -8.05
N LEU A 56 -2.59 -6.26 -7.70
CA LEU A 56 -3.66 -6.86 -6.89
C LEU A 56 -3.83 -6.22 -5.50
N LEU A 57 -2.80 -5.53 -4.99
CA LEU A 57 -2.84 -4.82 -3.71
C LEU A 57 -3.46 -3.42 -3.81
N GLY A 58 -3.50 -2.84 -5.02
CA GLY A 58 -3.96 -1.47 -5.27
C GLY A 58 -5.40 -1.34 -5.77
N ILE A 59 -6.09 -2.46 -5.98
CA ILE A 59 -7.50 -2.58 -6.40
C ILE A 59 -8.40 -2.89 -5.22
#